data_AF-A0A6B2C8E0-F1
#
_entry.id   AF-A0A6B2C8E0-F1
#
_cell.length_a   1.000
_cell.length_b   1.000
_cell.length_c   1.000
_cell.angle_alpha   90.00
_cell.angle_beta   90.00
_cell.angle_gamma   90.00
#
_symmetry.space_group_name_H-M   'P 1'
#
loop_
_entity.id
_entity.type
_entity.pdbx_description
1 polymer ?
#
loop_
_entity_poly.entity_id
_entity_poly.type
_entity_poly.pdbx_seq_one_letter_code
_entity_poly.pdbx_strand_id
1 'polypeptide(L)'
;MTHINREDLCEICGLKKASYRCRICRRFVCEDHYDINENICSVCKETLCRVCRKNLSITTCPSCGRLVCHSCLIDTRVGIKICFLCKINGRDKDFINKIFYYKKSFMRTSIASK
;
A
#
# COMPACT_ATOMS: atom_id res chain seq x y z
N MET A 1 28.84 -31.71 -9.44
CA MET A 1 27.46 -31.21 -9.60
C MET A 1 27.04 -30.61 -8.28
N THR A 2 26.92 -29.29 -8.19
CA THR A 2 26.44 -28.63 -6.98
C THR A 2 24.94 -28.85 -6.88
N HIS A 3 24.51 -29.59 -5.87
CA HIS A 3 23.10 -29.66 -5.48
C HIS A 3 22.70 -28.28 -4.96
N ILE A 4 22.08 -27.45 -5.80
CA ILE A 4 21.42 -26.23 -5.33
C ILE A 4 20.11 -26.70 -4.71
N ASN A 5 20.02 -26.62 -3.38
CA ASN A 5 18.80 -26.93 -2.68
C ASN A 5 17.75 -25.87 -3.03
N ARG A 6 16.50 -26.26 -3.27
CA ARG A 6 15.44 -25.32 -3.70
C ARG A 6 15.20 -24.20 -2.67
N GLU A 7 15.58 -24.45 -1.43
CA GLU A 7 15.55 -23.51 -0.29
C GLU A 7 16.59 -22.37 -0.41
N ASP A 8 17.58 -22.51 -1.29
CA ASP A 8 18.61 -21.49 -1.53
C ASP A 8 18.28 -20.54 -2.68
N LEU A 9 17.11 -20.66 -3.31
CA LEU A 9 16.70 -19.83 -4.43
C LEU A 9 15.98 -18.56 -3.96
N CYS A 10 16.08 -17.51 -4.75
CA CYS A 10 15.36 -16.26 -4.52
C CYS A 10 13.85 -16.53 -4.46
N GLU A 11 13.21 -16.15 -3.36
CA GLU A 11 11.77 -16.34 -3.16
C GLU A 11 10.89 -15.43 -4.04
N ILE A 12 11.49 -14.52 -4.82
CA ILE A 12 10.77 -13.65 -5.76
C ILE A 12 10.80 -14.22 -7.18
N CYS A 13 11.97 -14.56 -7.73
CA CYS A 13 12.05 -15.09 -9.09
C CYS A 13 12.15 -16.60 -9.17
N GLY A 14 12.64 -17.29 -8.14
CA GLY A 14 12.88 -18.73 -8.15
C GLY A 14 13.99 -19.19 -9.11
N LEU A 15 14.79 -18.28 -9.67
CA LEU A 15 15.78 -18.59 -10.70
C LEU A 15 17.23 -18.47 -10.21
N LYS A 16 17.52 -17.44 -9.42
CA LYS A 16 18.86 -17.13 -8.92
C LYS A 16 19.03 -17.57 -7.47
N LYS A 17 20.28 -17.82 -7.06
CA LYS A 17 20.62 -18.06 -5.66
C LYS A 17 20.25 -16.84 -4.81
N ALA A 18 19.63 -17.07 -3.66
CA ALA A 18 19.38 -16.03 -2.67
C ALA A 18 20.67 -15.72 -1.91
N SER A 19 20.99 -14.43 -1.82
CA SER A 19 22.20 -13.92 -1.17
C SER A 19 21.89 -12.93 -0.05
N TYR A 20 20.63 -12.45 0.02
CA TYR A 20 20.21 -11.41 0.96
C TYR A 20 18.91 -11.78 1.65
N ARG A 21 18.71 -11.26 2.86
CA ARG A 21 17.46 -11.43 3.63
C ARG A 21 16.81 -10.08 3.89
N CYS A 22 15.59 -9.89 3.40
CA CYS A 22 14.85 -8.63 3.60
C CYS A 22 14.62 -8.35 5.09
N ARG A 23 14.93 -7.13 5.58
CA ARG A 23 14.70 -6.79 7.01
C ARG A 23 13.22 -6.74 7.42
N ILE A 24 12.30 -6.54 6.45
CA ILE A 24 10.86 -6.39 6.71
C ILE A 24 10.15 -7.75 6.62
N CYS A 25 10.07 -8.34 5.43
CA CYS A 25 9.31 -9.58 5.21
C CYS A 25 10.12 -10.86 5.45
N ARG A 26 11.43 -10.73 5.73
CA ARG A 26 12.35 -11.84 6.00
C ARG A 26 12.61 -12.80 4.83
N ARG A 27 12.06 -12.52 3.63
CA ARG A 27 12.35 -13.29 2.42
C ARG A 27 13.83 -13.29 2.07
N PHE A 28 14.33 -14.44 1.62
CA PHE A 28 15.61 -14.64 0.99
C PHE A 28 15.52 -14.32 -0.50
N VAL A 29 16.34 -13.37 -0.96
CA VAL A 29 16.28 -12.82 -2.31
C VAL A 29 17.66 -12.70 -2.96
N CYS A 30 17.70 -12.76 -4.28
CA CYS A 30 18.92 -12.49 -5.05
C CYS A 30 19.19 -10.98 -5.10
N GLU A 31 20.38 -10.63 -5.60
CA GLU A 31 20.88 -9.27 -5.78
C GLU A 31 19.92 -8.37 -6.60
N ASP A 32 19.28 -8.90 -7.64
CA ASP A 32 18.36 -8.12 -8.49
C ASP A 32 17.11 -7.64 -7.75
N HIS A 33 16.67 -8.42 -6.76
CA HIS A 33 15.45 -8.13 -5.99
C HIS A 33 15.74 -7.55 -4.62
N TYR A 34 16.99 -7.16 -4.36
CA TYR A 34 17.41 -6.61 -3.09
C TYR A 34 17.91 -5.17 -3.24
N ASP A 35 17.29 -4.26 -2.49
CA ASP A 35 17.77 -2.90 -2.36
C ASP A 35 18.78 -2.83 -1.20
N ILE A 36 20.06 -2.67 -1.55
CA ILE A 36 21.15 -2.55 -0.59
C ILE A 36 21.05 -1.29 0.28
N ASN A 37 20.57 -0.17 -0.29
CA ASN A 37 20.51 1.10 0.41
C ASN A 37 19.42 1.09 1.50
N GLU A 38 18.28 0.46 1.21
CA GLU A 38 17.15 0.37 2.16
C GLU A 38 17.13 -0.94 2.97
N ASN A 39 17.99 -1.91 2.63
CA ASN A 39 18.10 -3.23 3.24
C ASN A 39 16.76 -4.01 3.18
N ILE A 40 16.09 -3.96 2.03
CA ILE A 40 14.77 -4.57 1.80
C ILE A 40 14.68 -5.20 0.41
N CYS A 41 13.75 -6.12 0.20
CA CYS A 41 13.45 -6.59 -1.14
C CYS A 41 12.63 -5.56 -1.95
N SER A 42 12.70 -5.66 -3.28
CA SER A 42 11.95 -4.81 -4.22
C SER A 42 10.45 -4.79 -3.93
N VAL A 43 9.85 -5.94 -3.61
CA VAL A 43 8.42 -6.06 -3.24
C VAL A 43 8.09 -5.22 -2.01
N CYS A 44 8.90 -5.28 -0.97
CA CYS A 44 8.70 -4.43 0.21
C CYS A 44 8.87 -2.95 -0.14
N LYS A 45 9.87 -2.60 -0.95
CA LYS A 45 10.15 -1.22 -1.37
C LYS A 45 8.96 -0.59 -2.10
N GLU A 46 8.32 -1.35 -2.99
CA GLU A 46 7.16 -0.92 -3.78
C GLU A 46 5.89 -0.80 -2.94
N THR A 47 5.78 -1.60 -1.88
CA THR A 47 4.62 -1.64 -0.98
C THR A 47 4.79 -0.79 0.29
N LEU A 48 5.88 -0.03 0.41
CA LEU A 48 6.06 0.93 1.49
C LEU A 48 4.99 2.02 1.46
N CYS A 49 4.53 2.39 2.66
CA CYS A 49 3.66 3.54 2.88
C CYS A 49 4.24 4.79 2.21
N ARG A 50 3.49 5.40 1.29
CA ARG A 50 3.89 6.63 0.58
C ARG A 50 3.78 7.90 1.43
N VAL A 51 3.51 7.73 2.72
CA VAL A 51 3.41 8.82 3.69
C VAL A 51 4.64 8.83 4.60
N CYS A 52 4.97 7.70 5.22
CA CYS A 52 6.11 7.64 6.15
C CYS A 52 7.34 6.92 5.61
N ARG A 53 7.23 6.15 4.51
CA ARG A 53 8.29 5.32 3.93
C ARG A 53 8.95 4.32 4.90
N LYS A 54 8.31 4.04 6.05
CA LYS A 54 8.83 3.15 7.11
C LYS A 54 8.11 1.80 7.19
N ASN A 55 6.78 1.83 7.11
CA ASN A 55 5.93 0.66 7.29
C ASN A 55 5.33 0.20 5.96
N LEU A 56 5.05 -1.09 5.82
CA LEU A 56 4.26 -1.62 4.69
C LEU A 56 2.84 -1.04 4.71
N SER A 57 2.31 -0.76 3.53
CA SER A 57 0.93 -0.31 3.38
C SER A 57 -0.05 -1.44 3.60
N ILE A 58 -1.19 -1.12 4.23
CA ILE A 58 -2.31 -2.05 4.43
C ILE A 58 -3.50 -1.71 3.51
N THR A 59 -3.52 -0.51 2.95
CA THR A 59 -4.60 -0.04 2.09
C THR A 59 -4.15 1.16 1.25
N THR A 60 -5.05 1.64 0.40
CA THR A 60 -4.88 2.85 -0.40
C THR A 60 -5.79 3.96 0.12
N CYS A 61 -5.29 5.19 0.21
CA CYS A 61 -6.10 6.35 0.59
C CYS A 61 -7.17 6.63 -0.48
N PRO A 62 -8.48 6.54 -0.17
CA PRO A 62 -9.52 6.71 -1.17
C PRO A 62 -9.63 8.15 -1.71
N SER A 63 -9.05 9.12 -1.02
CA SER A 63 -8.98 10.52 -1.46
C SER A 63 -7.85 10.80 -2.46
N CYS A 64 -6.69 10.12 -2.37
CA CYS A 64 -5.51 10.46 -3.19
C CYS A 64 -4.77 9.28 -3.84
N GLY A 65 -5.20 8.04 -3.63
CA GLY A 65 -4.58 6.87 -4.25
C GLY A 65 -3.22 6.45 -3.67
N ARG A 66 -2.71 7.10 -2.61
CA ARG A 66 -1.45 6.70 -1.98
C ARG A 66 -1.60 5.39 -1.20
N LEU A 67 -0.60 4.51 -1.26
CA LEU A 67 -0.42 3.39 -0.32
C LEU A 67 -0.18 3.92 1.10
N VAL A 68 -0.90 3.41 2.09
CA VAL A 68 -0.90 3.89 3.49
C VAL A 68 -0.78 2.73 4.47
N CYS A 69 0.10 2.86 5.46
CA CYS A 69 0.18 1.93 6.60
C CYS A 69 -0.87 2.27 7.67
N HIS A 70 -1.07 1.35 8.61
CA HIS A 70 -2.02 1.52 9.72
C HIS A 70 -1.81 2.85 10.48
N SER A 71 -0.56 3.15 10.85
CA SER A 71 -0.21 4.34 11.65
C SER A 71 -0.38 5.68 10.90
N CYS A 72 -0.52 5.66 9.58
CA CYS A 72 -0.71 6.87 8.78
C CYS A 72 -2.16 7.06 8.32
N LEU A 73 -3.07 6.17 8.72
CA LEU A 73 -4.50 6.33 8.52
C LEU A 73 -5.13 7.13 9.66
N ILE A 74 -6.08 7.99 9.31
CA ILE A 74 -6.88 8.76 10.26
C ILE A 74 -8.35 8.69 9.86
N ASP A 75 -9.22 8.58 10.86
CA ASP A 75 -10.66 8.58 10.65
C ASP A 75 -11.17 9.97 10.26
N THR A 76 -12.09 9.98 9.31
CA THR A 76 -12.89 11.15 8.98
C THR A 76 -14.17 11.19 9.82
N ARG A 77 -14.88 12.31 9.79
CA ARG A 77 -16.16 12.48 10.52
C ARG A 77 -17.26 11.51 10.07
N VAL A 78 -17.11 10.87 8.91
CA VAL A 78 -18.11 9.97 8.31
C VAL A 78 -17.67 8.50 8.36
N GLY A 79 -16.70 8.15 9.22
CA GLY A 79 -16.27 6.76 9.45
C GLY A 79 -15.38 6.17 8.35
N ILE A 80 -14.91 6.97 7.39
CA ILE A 80 -13.96 6.53 6.35
C ILE A 80 -12.54 6.91 6.77
N LYS A 81 -11.59 5.98 6.65
CA LYS A 81 -10.17 6.25 6.88
C LYS A 81 -9.49 6.82 5.63
N ILE A 82 -8.66 7.83 5.82
CA ILE A 82 -7.81 8.45 4.79
C ILE A 82 -6.37 8.60 5.31
N CYS A 83 -5.42 8.93 4.44
CA CYS A 83 -4.07 9.24 4.93
C CYS A 83 -4.01 10.59 5.67
N PHE A 84 -3.14 10.68 6.68
CA PHE A 84 -2.98 11.91 7.46
C PHE A 84 -2.63 13.13 6.58
N LEU A 85 -1.85 12.93 5.50
CA LEU A 85 -1.52 14.01 4.56
C LEU A 85 -2.75 14.58 3.87
N CYS A 86 -3.77 13.78 3.55
CA CYS A 86 -5.01 14.32 2.99
C CYS A 86 -5.82 15.08 4.05
N LYS A 87 -5.79 14.61 5.29
CA LYS A 87 -6.47 15.26 6.41
C LYS A 87 -5.91 16.67 6.67
N ILE A 88 -4.60 16.81 6.79
CA ILE A 88 -3.98 18.11 7.08
C ILE A 88 -4.10 19.10 5.90
N ASN A 89 -4.16 18.58 4.67
CA ASN A 89 -4.30 19.40 3.46
C ASN A 89 -5.78 19.68 3.09
N GLY A 90 -6.74 19.32 3.94
CA GLY A 90 -8.17 19.58 3.71
C GLY A 90 -8.84 18.74 2.61
N ARG A 91 -8.12 17.81 1.98
CA ARG A 91 -8.65 16.92 0.93
C ARG A 91 -9.69 15.91 1.42
N ASP A 92 -9.82 15.78 2.74
CA ASP A 92 -10.89 15.00 3.36
C ASP A 92 -12.26 15.63 3.10
N LYS A 93 -12.36 16.96 3.13
CA LYS A 93 -13.60 17.70 2.87
C LYS A 93 -14.07 17.50 1.44
N ASP A 94 -13.17 17.66 0.46
CA ASP A 94 -13.49 17.50 -0.96
C ASP A 94 -14.00 16.09 -1.27
N PHE A 95 -13.30 15.09 -0.71
CA PHE A 95 -13.68 13.69 -0.84
C PHE A 95 -15.05 13.40 -0.23
N ILE A 96 -15.31 13.89 0.98
CA ILE A 96 -16.59 13.71 1.67
C ILE A 96 -17.74 14.39 0.91
N ASN A 97 -17.53 15.62 0.44
CA ASN A 97 -18.52 16.35 -0.36
C ASN A 97 -18.88 15.58 -1.63
N LYS A 98 -17.88 14.99 -2.29
CA LYS A 98 -18.08 14.15 -3.47
C LYS A 98 -18.91 12.89 -3.14
N ILE A 99 -18.67 12.24 -2.01
CA ILE A 99 -19.49 11.10 -1.55
C ILE A 99 -20.95 11.51 -1.35
N PHE A 100 -21.20 12.62 -0.66
CA PHE A 100 -22.56 13.10 -0.44
C PHE A 100 -23.27 13.48 -1.74
N TYR A 101 -22.55 14.11 -2.67
CA TYR A 101 -23.06 14.40 -4.01
C TYR A 101 -23.53 13.13 -4.72
N TYR A 102 -22.70 12.09 -4.79
CA TYR A 102 -23.09 10.84 -5.45
C TYR A 102 -24.23 10.11 -4.75
N LYS A 103 -24.28 10.11 -3.41
CA LYS A 103 -25.42 9.56 -2.67
C LYS A 103 -26.72 10.27 -3.03
N LYS A 104 -26.70 11.60 -3.10
CA LYS A 104 -27.87 12.41 -3.46
C LYS A 104 -28.32 12.13 -4.90
N SER A 105 -27.39 12.02 -5.84
CA SER A 105 -27.69 11.69 -7.24
C SER A 105 -28.29 10.29 -7.37
N PHE A 106 -27.71 9.29 -6.69
CA PHE A 106 -28.20 7.91 -6.72
C PHE A 106 -29.63 7.78 -6.17
N MET A 107 -29.92 8.42 -5.02
CA MET A 107 -31.27 8.42 -4.44
C MET A 107 -32.31 9.08 -5.35
N ARG A 108 -31.93 10.08 -6.15
CA ARG A 108 -32.84 10.73 -7.11
C ARG A 108 -33.22 9.80 -8.27
N THR A 109 -32.28 9.01 -8.78
CA THR A 109 -32.55 8.00 -9.82
C THR A 109 -33.42 6.84 -9.33
N SER A 110 -33.40 6.50 -8.04
CA SER A 110 -34.23 5.42 -7.48
C SER A 110 -35.72 5.77 -7.33
N ILE A 111 -36.07 7.07 -7.35
CA ILE A 111 -37.45 7.55 -7.19
C ILE A 111 -38.12 7.79 -8.56
N ALA A 112 -37.34 8.04 -9.61
CA ALA A 112 -37.84 8.32 -10.95
C ALA A 112 -38.26 7.07 -11.77
N SER A 113 -38.20 5.88 -11.17
CA SER A 113 -38.55 4.60 -11.81
C SER A 113 -39.80 3.94 -11.20
N LYS A 114 -40.67 4.71 -10.54
CA LYS A 114 -41.98 4.27 -10.04
C LYS A 114 -43.09 5.15 -10.62
#